data_AF-A0A9D5TTP6-F1
#
_entry.id   AF-A0A9D5TTP6-F1
#
_cell.length_a   1.000
_cell.length_b   1.000
_cell.length_c   1.000
_cell.angle_alpha   90.00
_cell.angle_beta   90.00
_cell.angle_gamma   90.00
#
_symmetry.space_group_name_H-M   'P 1'
#
loop_
_entity.id
_entity.type
_entity.pdbx_description
1 polymer ?
#
loop_
_entity_poly.entity_id
_entity_poly.type
_entity_poly.pdbx_seq_one_letter_code
_entity_poly.pdbx_strand_id
1 'polypeptide(L)'
;MKNIDYDKFLDKVHGCWYGKCLGGAAGAPFEGIKKLIDVPDFTKVINPDLPNDDLDLQLLWIDVLKTKGYEITSCDLADAWIEKCWYPFSEYGYFMKNYMRGIKPPYTGIINNRFFKEGMGCPIRSEIWGVICAGNPHLAKEYAYLDACLDHADNSVYAEQFLACVEAMAFYESDILTLVKKGMEFIPSDSKLCDVFTFVMDSYSKGESWINCRQKMLNKFGHPDFTNVNQNLGIVLISLLYGECDMQKSIEISLKCGFDTDCTCATVGAIIGIIKGYKALGNLGNLINDYFVCGIDVVRDTESIYDLAKETSALALNMPETVSLKAIYPTKEGLEESYRAISPVKWNIYGPYYDQLDLPMDPNYPSPHGEGCVLPDIVCMVNNEAFLEREYEKGEKAFEIEAYEDFIELDDYITMEGQYACLAETKVVSPEDKKVWLIVGNSDGFSISVNGEKVLEKDEIRLWTPYNNFCLVDLKKGENDISVKLLKRTKNFDFSMGFRIYDKNHWHKTKWCTDLIYV
;
A
#
# COMPACT_ATOMS: atom_id res chain seq x y z
N MET A 1 28.53 25.33 -7.33
CA MET A 1 27.99 23.96 -7.45
C MET A 1 29.15 23.02 -7.75
N LYS A 2 29.21 21.83 -7.15
CA LYS A 2 30.21 20.83 -7.54
C LYS A 2 29.85 20.41 -8.97
N ASN A 3 30.72 20.63 -9.95
CA ASN A 3 30.48 20.13 -11.31
C ASN A 3 30.85 18.64 -11.36
N ILE A 4 29.98 17.82 -11.94
CA ILE A 4 30.23 16.41 -12.26
C ILE A 4 30.39 16.31 -13.78
N ASP A 5 31.44 15.65 -14.25
CA ASP A 5 31.59 15.38 -15.68
C ASP A 5 30.58 14.33 -16.15
N TYR A 6 30.25 14.34 -17.45
CA TYR A 6 29.23 13.45 -18.00
C TYR A 6 29.54 11.97 -17.81
N ASP A 7 30.79 11.54 -18.00
CA ASP A 7 31.16 10.13 -17.90
C ASP A 7 30.98 9.61 -16.46
N LYS A 8 31.31 10.45 -15.47
CA LYS A 8 31.08 10.15 -14.05
C LYS A 8 29.61 10.21 -13.68
N PHE A 9 28.85 11.16 -14.24
CA PHE A 9 27.40 11.22 -14.04
C PHE A 9 26.72 9.97 -14.59
N LEU A 10 26.99 9.63 -15.86
CA LEU A 10 26.47 8.43 -16.51
C LEU A 10 26.88 7.15 -15.77
N ASP A 11 28.12 7.06 -15.25
CA ASP A 11 28.55 5.91 -14.44
C ASP A 11 27.73 5.76 -13.14
N LYS A 12 27.37 6.87 -12.49
CA LYS A 12 26.48 6.89 -11.33
C LYS A 12 25.05 6.53 -11.68
N VAL A 13 24.51 7.06 -12.78
CA VAL A 13 23.16 6.73 -13.28
C VAL A 13 23.09 5.24 -13.68
N HIS A 14 24.13 4.71 -14.34
CA HIS A 14 24.20 3.29 -14.65
C HIS A 14 24.29 2.44 -13.37
N GLY A 15 25.06 2.91 -12.38
CA GLY A 15 25.11 2.28 -11.07
C GLY A 15 23.74 2.22 -10.39
N CYS A 16 22.95 3.30 -10.49
CA CYS A 16 21.58 3.38 -9.98
C CYS A 16 20.70 2.27 -10.57
N TRP A 17 20.52 2.27 -11.89
CA TRP A 17 19.62 1.32 -12.56
C TRP A 17 20.09 -0.12 -12.44
N TYR A 18 21.41 -0.37 -12.55
CA TYR A 18 21.94 -1.71 -12.34
C TYR A 18 21.76 -2.17 -10.89
N GLY A 19 22.02 -1.29 -9.92
CA GLY A 19 21.80 -1.57 -8.50
C GLY A 19 20.34 -1.90 -8.20
N LYS A 20 19.39 -1.14 -8.78
CA LYS A 20 17.96 -1.41 -8.69
C LYS A 20 17.61 -2.79 -9.24
N CYS A 21 18.04 -3.10 -10.46
CA CYS A 21 17.77 -4.38 -11.11
C CYS A 21 18.39 -5.56 -10.35
N LEU A 22 19.64 -5.42 -9.89
CA LEU A 22 20.33 -6.44 -9.10
C LEU A 22 19.61 -6.69 -7.77
N GLY A 23 19.24 -5.62 -7.07
CA GLY A 23 18.52 -5.68 -5.81
C GLY A 23 17.14 -6.33 -5.97
N GLY A 24 16.35 -5.87 -6.94
CA GLY A 24 15.03 -6.43 -7.25
C GLY A 24 15.11 -7.92 -7.60
N ALA A 25 16.05 -8.29 -8.48
CA ALA A 25 16.27 -9.68 -8.86
C ALA A 25 16.70 -10.57 -7.68
N ALA A 26 17.44 -10.02 -6.71
CA ALA A 26 17.83 -10.73 -5.49
C ALA A 26 16.67 -10.89 -4.50
N GLY A 27 15.80 -9.89 -4.42
CA GLY A 27 14.72 -9.80 -3.43
C GLY A 27 13.42 -10.48 -3.85
N ALA A 28 13.05 -10.45 -5.13
CA ALA A 28 11.77 -10.95 -5.63
C ALA A 28 11.42 -12.39 -5.23
N PRO A 29 12.38 -13.35 -5.20
CA PRO A 29 12.07 -14.73 -4.81
C PRO A 29 11.63 -14.91 -3.35
N PHE A 30 11.80 -13.90 -2.50
CA PHE A 30 11.51 -13.95 -1.06
C PHE A 30 10.48 -12.92 -0.59
N GLU A 31 9.86 -12.20 -1.53
CA GLU A 31 8.86 -11.18 -1.25
C GLU A 31 7.72 -11.75 -0.40
N GLY A 32 7.24 -10.96 0.57
CA GLY A 32 6.16 -11.32 1.48
C GLY A 32 6.56 -12.20 2.67
N ILE A 33 7.83 -12.64 2.79
CA ILE A 33 8.30 -13.39 3.95
C ILE A 33 8.58 -12.44 5.12
N LYS A 34 7.65 -12.34 6.08
CA LYS A 34 7.72 -11.42 7.23
C LYS A 34 8.76 -11.76 8.32
N LYS A 35 9.43 -12.91 8.20
CA LYS A 35 10.45 -13.39 9.15
C LYS A 35 11.85 -13.12 8.63
N LEU A 36 12.86 -13.32 9.49
CA LEU A 36 14.23 -13.36 9.02
C LEU A 36 14.39 -14.48 7.99
N ILE A 37 14.98 -14.12 6.85
CA ILE A 37 15.26 -15.06 5.76
C ILE A 37 16.66 -15.63 5.95
N ASP A 38 16.75 -16.96 5.97
CA ASP A 38 18.02 -17.68 6.06
C ASP A 38 18.57 -17.95 4.67
N VAL A 39 19.22 -16.93 4.09
CA VAL A 39 19.93 -17.04 2.82
C VAL A 39 21.41 -16.71 3.07
N PRO A 40 22.33 -17.68 2.91
CA PRO A 40 23.74 -17.45 3.19
C PRO A 40 24.40 -16.51 2.18
N ASP A 41 23.91 -16.46 0.93
CA ASP A 41 24.48 -15.70 -0.18
C ASP A 41 23.38 -15.37 -1.20
N PHE A 42 23.09 -14.08 -1.40
CA PHE A 42 22.01 -13.64 -2.29
C PHE A 42 22.31 -13.95 -3.76
N THR A 43 23.58 -14.09 -4.15
CA THR A 43 23.98 -14.31 -5.55
C THR A 43 23.49 -15.64 -6.11
N LYS A 44 23.11 -16.58 -5.23
CA LYS A 44 22.61 -17.91 -5.59
C LYS A 44 21.11 -17.97 -5.81
N VAL A 45 20.40 -16.90 -5.50
CA VAL A 45 18.94 -16.86 -5.57
C VAL A 45 18.41 -15.80 -6.54
N ILE A 46 19.30 -15.05 -7.19
CA ILE A 46 18.93 -14.00 -8.14
C ILE A 46 18.04 -14.56 -9.26
N ASN A 47 16.94 -13.86 -9.53
CA ASN A 47 16.07 -14.11 -10.68
C ASN A 47 15.81 -12.80 -11.46
N PRO A 48 16.59 -12.51 -12.53
CA PRO A 48 16.47 -11.26 -13.28
C PRO A 48 15.34 -11.26 -14.32
N ASP A 49 14.67 -12.40 -14.53
CA ASP A 49 13.67 -12.57 -15.59
C ASP A 49 12.24 -12.23 -15.13
N LEU A 50 12.07 -11.75 -13.90
CA LEU A 50 10.76 -11.36 -13.37
C LEU A 50 10.47 -9.88 -13.68
N PRO A 51 9.35 -9.55 -14.35
CA PRO A 51 8.87 -8.18 -14.38
C PRO A 51 8.49 -7.74 -12.96
N ASN A 52 8.77 -6.48 -12.64
CA ASN A 52 8.47 -5.89 -11.34
C ASN A 52 7.98 -4.43 -11.56
N ASP A 53 6.89 -4.06 -10.87
CA ASP A 53 6.32 -2.73 -10.86
C ASP A 53 7.29 -1.64 -10.36
N ASP A 54 8.27 -1.99 -9.51
CA ASP A 54 9.40 -1.16 -9.08
C ASP A 54 10.06 -0.40 -10.24
N LEU A 55 10.30 -1.08 -11.36
CA LEU A 55 10.95 -0.50 -12.53
C LEU A 55 9.92 -0.06 -13.58
N ASP A 56 8.88 -0.87 -13.82
CA ASP A 56 7.90 -0.61 -14.87
C ASP A 56 7.27 0.78 -14.78
N LEU A 57 6.86 1.19 -13.58
CA LEU A 57 6.22 2.49 -13.39
C LEU A 57 7.19 3.66 -13.65
N GLN A 58 8.48 3.47 -13.39
CA GLN A 58 9.50 4.47 -13.73
C GLN A 58 9.75 4.56 -15.24
N LEU A 59 9.66 3.43 -15.95
CA LEU A 59 9.69 3.43 -17.42
C LEU A 59 8.49 4.18 -18.00
N LEU A 60 7.32 4.06 -17.37
CA LEU A 60 6.14 4.85 -17.74
C LEU A 60 6.37 6.35 -17.52
N TRP A 61 6.99 6.76 -16.41
CA TRP A 61 7.31 8.16 -16.13
C TRP A 61 8.29 8.76 -17.14
N ILE A 62 9.26 7.97 -17.59
CA ILE A 62 10.16 8.35 -18.68
C ILE A 62 9.37 8.60 -19.99
N ASP A 63 8.41 7.74 -20.32
CA ASP A 63 7.54 7.91 -21.50
C ASP A 63 6.66 9.18 -21.37
N VAL A 64 6.11 9.46 -20.19
CA VAL A 64 5.37 10.69 -19.93
C VAL A 64 6.25 11.92 -20.12
N LEU A 65 7.46 11.95 -19.57
CA LEU A 65 8.38 13.07 -19.72
C LEU A 65 8.79 13.30 -21.19
N LYS A 66 8.99 12.22 -21.94
CA LYS A 66 9.32 12.30 -23.38
C LYS A 66 8.17 12.86 -24.22
N THR A 67 6.93 12.54 -23.86
CA THR A 67 5.75 12.91 -24.64
C THR A 67 5.16 14.26 -24.25
N LYS A 68 5.20 14.60 -22.95
CA LYS A 68 4.60 15.82 -22.39
C LYS A 68 5.62 16.92 -22.04
N GLY A 69 6.91 16.57 -21.92
CA GLY A 69 7.95 17.45 -21.40
C GLY A 69 8.07 17.40 -19.88
N TYR A 70 8.74 18.39 -19.30
CA TYR A 70 9.07 18.42 -17.86
C TYR A 70 7.98 19.03 -16.98
N GLU A 71 7.08 19.85 -17.54
CA GLU A 71 6.01 20.51 -16.77
C GLU A 71 4.73 19.65 -16.73
N ILE A 72 4.83 18.49 -16.08
CA ILE A 72 3.75 17.51 -15.95
C ILE A 72 2.87 17.78 -14.74
N THR A 73 1.68 17.16 -14.73
CA THR A 73 0.76 17.12 -13.58
C THR A 73 0.51 15.69 -13.12
N SER A 74 0.00 15.52 -11.90
CA SER A 74 -0.46 14.20 -11.42
C SER A 74 -1.57 13.59 -12.29
N CYS A 75 -2.35 14.42 -12.99
CA CYS A 75 -3.35 13.93 -13.95
C CYS A 75 -2.69 13.37 -15.22
N ASP A 76 -1.58 13.96 -15.70
CA ASP A 76 -0.85 13.39 -16.85
C ASP A 76 -0.28 12.01 -16.51
N LEU A 77 0.27 11.86 -15.30
CA LEU A 77 0.74 10.59 -14.78
C LEU A 77 -0.41 9.58 -14.62
N ALA A 78 -1.55 10.02 -14.09
CA ALA A 78 -2.71 9.16 -13.88
C ALA A 78 -3.32 8.68 -15.21
N ASP A 79 -3.44 9.57 -16.20
CA ASP A 79 -3.93 9.23 -17.54
C ASP A 79 -3.03 8.17 -18.19
N ALA A 80 -1.72 8.35 -18.14
CA ALA A 80 -0.75 7.40 -18.68
C ALA A 80 -0.82 6.04 -17.96
N TRP A 81 -1.00 6.03 -16.63
CA TRP A 81 -1.17 4.79 -15.87
C TRP A 81 -2.43 4.05 -16.32
N ILE A 82 -3.58 4.71 -16.40
CA ILE A 82 -4.84 4.07 -16.81
C ILE A 82 -4.74 3.47 -18.22
N GLU A 83 -4.04 4.15 -19.13
CA GLU A 83 -3.86 3.72 -20.51
C GLU A 83 -2.90 2.53 -20.63
N LYS A 84 -1.74 2.60 -19.95
CA LYS A 84 -0.59 1.72 -20.25
C LYS A 84 -0.24 0.71 -19.16
N CYS A 85 -0.73 0.92 -17.93
CA CYS A 85 -0.41 0.06 -16.79
C CYS A 85 -1.65 -0.72 -16.31
N TRP A 86 -1.50 -2.04 -16.21
CA TRP A 86 -2.61 -2.93 -15.87
C TRP A 86 -2.73 -3.24 -14.37
N TYR A 87 -1.69 -2.95 -13.57
CA TYR A 87 -1.58 -3.37 -12.16
C TYR A 87 -2.75 -2.87 -11.30
N PRO A 88 -3.65 -3.76 -10.81
CA PRO A 88 -4.79 -3.38 -9.99
C PRO A 88 -4.59 -3.81 -8.52
N PHE A 89 -3.36 -4.00 -8.07
CA PHE A 89 -3.06 -4.53 -6.73
C PHE A 89 -3.29 -3.45 -5.67
N SER A 90 -3.74 -3.86 -4.48
CA SER A 90 -3.77 -3.01 -3.28
C SER A 90 -4.19 -1.56 -3.53
N GLU A 91 -3.33 -0.59 -3.22
CA GLU A 91 -3.52 0.85 -3.42
C GLU A 91 -3.65 1.27 -4.88
N TYR A 92 -2.94 0.63 -5.81
CA TYR A 92 -3.07 0.89 -7.26
C TYR A 92 -4.51 0.65 -7.71
N GLY A 93 -5.11 -0.45 -7.24
CA GLY A 93 -6.50 -0.76 -7.51
C GLY A 93 -7.47 0.32 -7.03
N TYR A 94 -7.23 0.88 -5.83
CA TYR A 94 -8.06 1.97 -5.29
C TYR A 94 -7.86 3.28 -6.06
N PHE A 95 -6.63 3.64 -6.39
CA PHE A 95 -6.32 4.75 -7.28
C PHE A 95 -7.09 4.64 -8.59
N MET A 96 -6.97 3.51 -9.29
CA MET A 96 -7.63 3.31 -10.57
C MET A 96 -9.15 3.40 -10.44
N LYS A 97 -9.73 2.77 -9.40
CA LYS A 97 -11.16 2.83 -9.11
C LYS A 97 -11.62 4.27 -8.94
N ASN A 98 -10.91 5.04 -8.11
CA ASN A 98 -11.25 6.43 -7.82
C ASN A 98 -11.12 7.32 -9.05
N TYR A 99 -10.03 7.17 -9.81
CA TYR A 99 -9.77 7.96 -11.00
C TYR A 99 -10.82 7.71 -12.09
N MET A 100 -11.19 6.45 -12.31
CA MET A 100 -12.25 6.07 -13.26
C MET A 100 -13.65 6.55 -12.84
N ARG A 101 -13.87 6.86 -11.55
CA ARG A 101 -15.11 7.45 -11.03
C ARG A 101 -15.11 8.98 -11.09
N GLY A 102 -14.04 9.60 -11.60
CA GLY A 102 -13.93 11.05 -11.74
C GLY A 102 -13.22 11.77 -10.59
N ILE A 103 -12.76 11.06 -9.55
CA ILE A 103 -11.93 11.63 -8.49
C ILE A 103 -10.54 11.92 -9.07
N LYS A 104 -9.93 13.05 -8.70
CA LYS A 104 -8.60 13.44 -9.17
C LYS A 104 -7.56 13.38 -8.06
N PRO A 105 -6.26 13.16 -8.37
CA PRO A 105 -5.19 13.32 -7.40
C PRO A 105 -5.26 14.72 -6.75
N PRO A 106 -4.93 14.84 -5.45
CA PRO A 106 -4.35 13.82 -4.57
C PRO A 106 -5.40 12.89 -3.91
N TYR A 107 -6.68 13.11 -4.15
CA TYR A 107 -7.76 12.40 -3.44
C TYR A 107 -7.92 10.94 -3.87
N THR A 108 -7.40 10.58 -5.04
CA THR A 108 -7.39 9.21 -5.53
C THR A 108 -6.58 8.25 -4.66
N GLY A 109 -5.48 8.72 -4.05
CA GLY A 109 -4.66 7.94 -3.12
C GLY A 109 -5.20 7.90 -1.69
N ILE A 110 -6.21 8.73 -1.38
CA ILE A 110 -6.77 8.89 -0.03
C ILE A 110 -8.09 8.15 0.12
N ILE A 111 -9.06 8.43 -0.76
CA ILE A 111 -10.43 7.96 -0.63
C ILE A 111 -10.46 6.43 -0.76
N ASN A 112 -11.14 5.75 0.18
CA ASN A 112 -11.32 4.30 0.18
C ASN A 112 -10.01 3.48 0.26
N ASN A 113 -8.88 4.13 0.58
CA ASN A 113 -7.55 3.52 0.61
C ASN A 113 -6.97 3.45 2.04
N ARG A 114 -7.83 3.27 3.06
CA ARG A 114 -7.45 3.39 4.48
C ARG A 114 -6.36 2.40 4.93
N PHE A 115 -6.25 1.23 4.29
CA PHE A 115 -5.31 0.18 4.67
C PHE A 115 -3.98 0.25 3.91
N PHE A 116 -3.99 0.59 2.61
CA PHE A 116 -2.82 0.53 1.74
C PHE A 116 -2.18 1.88 1.41
N LYS A 117 -2.80 3.02 1.75
CA LYS A 117 -2.25 4.36 1.45
C LYS A 117 -0.84 4.60 1.97
N GLU A 118 -0.40 3.82 2.97
CA GLU A 118 0.95 3.84 3.53
C GLU A 118 1.82 2.63 3.08
N GLY A 119 1.64 2.13 1.85
CA GLY A 119 2.43 1.06 1.21
C GLY A 119 3.73 1.53 0.55
N MET A 120 4.51 0.60 0.01
CA MET A 120 5.77 0.86 -0.70
C MET A 120 5.59 1.19 -2.19
N GLY A 121 4.36 1.14 -2.73
CA GLY A 121 4.14 1.28 -4.17
C GLY A 121 4.62 2.60 -4.78
N CYS A 122 4.61 3.72 -4.03
CA CYS A 122 5.17 4.99 -4.51
C CYS A 122 6.66 5.20 -4.17
N PRO A 123 7.17 4.87 -2.96
CA PRO A 123 8.60 4.98 -2.68
C PRO A 123 9.51 4.21 -3.63
N ILE A 124 9.07 3.08 -4.20
CA ILE A 124 9.85 2.28 -5.16
C ILE A 124 10.06 2.99 -6.50
N ARG A 125 9.43 4.15 -6.73
CA ARG A 125 9.50 4.95 -7.95
C ARG A 125 10.42 6.16 -7.83
N SER A 126 11.11 6.34 -6.70
CA SER A 126 11.89 7.54 -6.42
C SER A 126 13.08 7.75 -7.34
N GLU A 127 13.71 6.68 -7.83
CA GLU A 127 15.02 6.77 -8.50
C GLU A 127 14.98 7.64 -9.76
N ILE A 128 13.91 7.54 -10.57
CA ILE A 128 13.76 8.39 -11.75
C ILE A 128 13.77 9.87 -11.37
N TRP A 129 13.06 10.25 -10.30
CA TRP A 129 13.00 11.63 -9.83
C TRP A 129 14.34 12.09 -9.26
N GLY A 130 15.03 11.22 -8.52
CA GLY A 130 16.39 11.47 -8.02
C GLY A 130 17.42 11.65 -9.14
N VAL A 131 17.36 10.83 -10.18
CA VAL A 131 18.27 10.86 -11.34
C VAL A 131 18.06 12.12 -12.18
N ILE A 132 16.82 12.43 -12.57
CA ILE A 132 16.56 13.59 -13.44
C ILE A 132 16.78 14.92 -12.70
N CYS A 133 16.66 14.92 -11.38
CA CYS A 133 16.88 16.09 -10.53
C CYS A 133 18.24 16.05 -9.79
N ALA A 134 19.24 15.33 -10.31
CA ALA A 134 20.53 15.18 -9.65
C ALA A 134 21.12 16.53 -9.18
N GLY A 135 21.40 16.64 -7.88
CA GLY A 135 21.88 17.87 -7.24
C GLY A 135 20.81 18.90 -6.88
N ASN A 136 19.54 18.66 -7.22
CA ASN A 136 18.38 19.51 -6.90
C ASN A 136 17.30 18.73 -6.12
N PRO A 137 17.52 18.46 -4.81
CA PRO A 137 16.56 17.70 -4.00
C PRO A 137 15.20 18.40 -3.86
N HIS A 138 15.15 19.74 -3.92
CA HIS A 138 13.87 20.46 -3.88
C HIS A 138 12.99 20.11 -5.09
N LEU A 139 13.56 20.06 -6.30
CA LEU A 139 12.80 19.67 -7.48
C LEU A 139 12.44 18.18 -7.47
N ALA A 140 13.35 17.32 -6.98
CA ALA A 140 13.09 15.89 -6.82
C ALA A 140 11.87 15.64 -5.92
N LYS A 141 11.77 16.36 -4.80
CA LYS A 141 10.61 16.32 -3.88
C LYS A 141 9.29 16.67 -4.57
N GLU A 142 9.29 17.68 -5.44
CA GLU A 142 8.06 18.13 -6.11
C GLU A 142 7.59 17.11 -7.14
N TYR A 143 8.49 16.51 -7.93
CA TYR A 143 8.13 15.41 -8.83
C TYR A 143 7.63 14.18 -8.07
N ALA A 144 8.35 13.77 -7.03
CA ALA A 144 7.94 12.67 -6.16
C ALA A 144 6.56 12.91 -5.54
N TYR A 145 6.20 14.15 -5.22
CA TYR A 145 4.85 14.45 -4.75
C TYR A 145 3.78 14.25 -5.83
N LEU A 146 4.06 14.75 -7.06
CA LEU A 146 3.14 14.61 -8.18
C LEU A 146 2.85 13.14 -8.48
N ASP A 147 3.85 12.28 -8.35
CA ASP A 147 3.76 10.82 -8.49
C ASP A 147 3.06 10.16 -7.29
N ALA A 148 3.57 10.35 -6.08
CA ALA A 148 3.08 9.67 -4.88
C ALA A 148 1.58 9.83 -4.63
N CYS A 149 1.04 11.03 -4.89
CA CYS A 149 -0.35 11.36 -4.55
C CYS A 149 -1.40 10.71 -5.47
N LEU A 150 -0.99 9.97 -6.50
CA LEU A 150 -1.90 9.19 -7.33
C LEU A 150 -2.58 8.10 -6.49
N ASP A 151 -1.78 7.34 -5.75
CA ASP A 151 -2.14 6.07 -5.11
C ASP A 151 -1.83 6.01 -3.61
N HIS A 152 -1.04 6.95 -3.07
CA HIS A 152 -0.65 6.98 -1.67
C HIS A 152 -0.98 8.29 -0.97
N ALA A 153 -0.84 8.27 0.36
CA ALA A 153 -0.92 9.44 1.22
C ALA A 153 0.02 9.30 2.44
N ASP A 154 0.11 10.36 3.25
CA ASP A 154 0.81 10.35 4.54
C ASP A 154 2.27 9.85 4.45
N ASN A 155 2.67 8.86 5.26
CA ASN A 155 4.07 8.45 5.37
C ASN A 155 4.67 7.88 4.07
N SER A 156 3.86 7.36 3.14
CA SER A 156 4.37 6.88 1.84
C SER A 156 4.76 8.01 0.90
N VAL A 157 3.94 9.06 0.82
CA VAL A 157 4.30 10.27 0.09
C VAL A 157 5.59 10.88 0.64
N TYR A 158 5.72 10.92 1.98
CA TYR A 158 6.93 11.41 2.63
C TYR A 158 8.14 10.52 2.31
N ALA A 159 7.97 9.19 2.25
CA ALA A 159 9.05 8.27 1.93
C ALA A 159 9.57 8.44 0.50
N GLU A 160 8.69 8.58 -0.49
CA GLU A 160 9.15 8.83 -1.87
C GLU A 160 9.87 10.18 -1.99
N GLN A 161 9.33 11.23 -1.38
CA GLN A 161 10.00 12.54 -1.32
C GLN A 161 11.37 12.45 -0.64
N PHE A 162 11.47 11.69 0.44
CA PHE A 162 12.72 11.45 1.15
C PHE A 162 13.73 10.73 0.25
N LEU A 163 13.34 9.61 -0.38
CA LEU A 163 14.23 8.81 -1.22
C LEU A 163 14.69 9.62 -2.44
N ALA A 164 13.77 10.28 -3.15
CA ALA A 164 14.10 11.11 -4.31
C ALA A 164 15.10 12.24 -3.96
N CYS A 165 14.93 12.87 -2.80
CA CYS A 165 15.89 13.84 -2.27
C CYS A 165 17.25 13.22 -1.96
N VAL A 166 17.28 12.07 -1.28
CA VAL A 166 18.50 11.35 -0.92
C VAL A 166 19.27 10.94 -2.18
N GLU A 167 18.59 10.38 -3.17
CA GLU A 167 19.14 9.94 -4.44
C GLU A 167 19.68 11.12 -5.26
N ALA A 168 18.93 12.24 -5.34
CA ALA A 168 19.40 13.47 -5.98
C ALA A 168 20.68 14.01 -5.32
N MET A 169 20.78 13.93 -3.98
CA MET A 169 21.98 14.37 -3.25
C MET A 169 23.16 13.39 -3.38
N ALA A 170 22.90 12.08 -3.53
CA ALA A 170 23.90 11.02 -3.58
C ALA A 170 24.87 11.12 -4.79
N PHE A 171 24.52 11.92 -5.80
CA PHE A 171 25.43 12.28 -6.88
C PHE A 171 26.66 13.07 -6.39
N TYR A 172 26.54 13.80 -5.27
CA TYR A 172 27.55 14.74 -4.76
C TYR A 172 27.97 14.53 -3.31
N GLU A 173 27.25 13.69 -2.58
CA GLU A 173 27.50 13.27 -1.20
C GLU A 173 27.52 11.74 -1.12
N SER A 174 28.44 11.18 -0.34
CA SER A 174 28.63 9.74 -0.21
C SER A 174 28.42 9.23 1.22
N ASP A 175 28.38 10.11 2.21
CA ASP A 175 28.13 9.74 3.60
C ASP A 175 26.63 9.49 3.82
N ILE A 176 26.28 8.22 4.11
CA ILE A 176 24.88 7.78 4.31
C ILE A 176 24.20 8.55 5.45
N LEU A 177 24.89 8.76 6.57
CA LEU A 177 24.30 9.48 7.71
C LEU A 177 24.00 10.94 7.36
N THR A 178 24.87 11.59 6.60
CA THR A 178 24.65 12.95 6.10
C THR A 178 23.49 12.99 5.10
N LEU A 179 23.42 12.05 4.17
CA LEU A 179 22.32 11.95 3.21
C LEU A 179 20.98 11.77 3.91
N VAL A 180 20.89 10.83 4.85
CA VAL A 180 19.66 10.55 5.61
C VAL A 180 19.24 11.76 6.44
N LYS A 181 20.15 12.38 7.21
CA LYS A 181 19.83 13.55 8.02
C LYS A 181 19.31 14.72 7.18
N LYS A 182 19.93 14.99 6.03
CA LYS A 182 19.46 16.03 5.10
C LYS A 182 18.14 15.66 4.44
N GLY A 183 17.96 14.39 4.06
CA GLY A 183 16.71 13.90 3.48
C GLY A 183 15.53 14.08 4.44
N MET A 184 15.76 13.84 5.74
CA MET A 184 14.73 14.05 6.78
C MET A 184 14.26 15.51 6.88
N GLU A 185 15.05 16.50 6.45
CA GLU A 185 14.64 17.91 6.43
C GLU A 185 13.51 18.19 5.42
N PHE A 186 13.26 17.26 4.47
CA PHE A 186 12.24 17.40 3.44
C PHE A 186 10.87 16.83 3.82
N ILE A 187 10.77 16.12 4.95
CA ILE A 187 9.54 15.47 5.44
C ILE A 187 9.10 16.04 6.80
N PRO A 188 7.84 15.88 7.22
CA PRO A 188 7.38 16.39 8.52
C PRO A 188 8.13 15.75 9.69
N SER A 189 8.65 16.59 10.59
CA SER A 189 9.48 16.14 11.73
C SER A 189 8.72 15.33 12.77
N ASP A 190 7.39 15.44 12.79
CA ASP A 190 6.47 14.73 13.68
C ASP A 190 5.81 13.51 13.00
N SER A 191 6.27 13.14 11.80
CA SER A 191 5.80 11.94 11.11
C SER A 191 6.30 10.64 11.75
N LYS A 192 5.51 9.57 11.61
CA LYS A 192 5.91 8.22 12.04
C LYS A 192 7.18 7.75 11.32
N LEU A 193 7.37 8.14 10.07
CA LEU A 193 8.57 7.84 9.30
C LEU A 193 9.83 8.49 9.91
N CYS A 194 9.76 9.75 10.35
CA CYS A 194 10.85 10.40 11.09
C CYS A 194 11.20 9.67 12.40
N ASP A 195 10.20 9.17 13.12
CA ASP A 195 10.39 8.37 14.33
C ASP A 195 11.11 7.05 14.02
N VAL A 196 10.78 6.37 12.91
CA VAL A 196 11.47 5.16 12.45
C VAL A 196 12.94 5.46 12.18
N PHE A 197 13.24 6.50 11.41
CA PHE A 197 14.62 6.85 11.07
C PHE A 197 15.44 7.21 12.31
N THR A 198 14.86 8.00 13.21
CA THR A 198 15.49 8.36 14.48
C THR A 198 15.78 7.13 15.32
N PHE A 199 14.83 6.19 15.38
CA PHE A 199 14.99 4.93 16.11
C PHE A 199 16.13 4.06 15.57
N VAL A 200 16.20 3.89 14.24
CA VAL A 200 17.26 3.09 13.59
C VAL A 200 18.62 3.74 13.77
N MET A 201 18.74 5.06 13.57
CA MET A 201 20.00 5.79 13.77
C MET A 201 20.49 5.72 15.22
N ASP A 202 19.59 5.83 16.21
CA ASP A 202 19.94 5.69 17.63
C ASP A 202 20.44 4.28 17.96
N SER A 203 19.72 3.23 17.50
CA SER A 203 20.13 1.84 17.67
C SER A 203 21.49 1.54 17.02
N TYR A 204 21.74 2.07 15.82
CA TYR A 204 23.04 1.99 15.14
C TYR A 204 24.15 2.69 15.93
N SER A 205 23.90 3.90 16.43
CA SER A 205 24.89 4.68 17.21
C SER A 205 25.29 4.00 18.53
N LYS A 206 24.40 3.16 19.09
CA LYS A 206 24.65 2.35 20.29
C LYS A 206 25.42 1.06 20.01
N GLY A 207 25.68 0.75 18.74
CA GLY A 207 26.38 -0.48 18.33
C GLY A 207 25.54 -1.75 18.48
N GLU A 208 24.20 -1.64 18.49
CA GLU A 208 23.33 -2.82 18.50
C GLU A 208 23.41 -3.57 17.17
N SER A 209 23.25 -4.89 17.15
CA SER A 209 23.22 -5.64 15.88
C SER A 209 22.00 -5.27 15.03
N TRP A 210 22.12 -5.37 13.70
CA TRP A 210 21.00 -5.12 12.78
C TRP A 210 19.78 -6.00 13.07
N ILE A 211 19.99 -7.24 13.55
CA ILE A 211 18.93 -8.17 13.95
C ILE A 211 18.14 -7.61 15.14
N ASN A 212 18.85 -7.11 16.16
CA ASN A 212 18.22 -6.51 17.33
C ASN A 212 17.51 -5.20 16.98
N CYS A 213 18.14 -4.37 16.13
CA CYS A 213 17.54 -3.14 15.60
C CYS A 213 16.21 -3.43 14.90
N ARG A 214 16.22 -4.35 13.91
CA ARG A 214 15.05 -4.81 13.17
C ARG A 214 13.95 -5.30 14.12
N GLN A 215 14.28 -6.18 15.07
CA GLN A 215 13.27 -6.74 15.98
C GLN A 215 12.60 -5.65 16.83
N LYS A 216 13.37 -4.73 17.42
CA LYS A 216 12.81 -3.66 18.25
C LYS A 216 12.02 -2.64 17.41
N MET A 217 12.49 -2.34 16.19
CA MET A 217 11.79 -1.47 15.26
C MET A 217 10.43 -2.06 14.88
N LEU A 218 10.38 -3.34 14.49
CA LEU A 218 9.13 -4.02 14.14
C LEU A 218 8.16 -4.11 15.33
N ASN A 219 8.66 -4.33 16.54
CA ASN A 219 7.81 -4.31 17.75
C ASN A 219 7.11 -2.96 17.97
N LYS A 220 7.74 -1.85 17.53
CA LYS A 220 7.23 -0.49 17.74
C LYS A 220 6.41 0.03 16.56
N PHE A 221 6.82 -0.30 15.33
CA PHE A 221 6.30 0.34 14.11
C PHE A 221 5.72 -0.63 13.07
N GLY A 222 5.85 -1.94 13.29
CA GLY A 222 5.43 -2.96 12.33
C GLY A 222 3.95 -2.91 12.01
N HIS A 223 3.62 -3.34 10.79
CA HIS A 223 2.27 -3.37 10.25
C HIS A 223 1.93 -4.77 9.71
N PRO A 224 0.66 -5.20 9.77
CA PRO A 224 0.22 -6.47 9.20
C PRO A 224 0.44 -6.56 7.68
N ASP A 225 0.32 -5.45 6.95
CA ASP A 225 0.71 -5.38 5.54
C ASP A 225 2.23 -5.48 5.41
N PHE A 226 2.73 -6.42 4.61
CA PHE A 226 4.18 -6.57 4.48
C PHE A 226 4.81 -5.43 3.67
N THR A 227 4.03 -4.76 2.82
CA THR A 227 4.49 -3.64 1.99
C THR A 227 4.41 -2.30 2.73
N ASN A 228 4.02 -2.25 4.02
CA ASN A 228 3.89 -0.96 4.71
C ASN A 228 5.22 -0.19 4.76
N VAL A 229 5.17 1.08 4.41
CA VAL A 229 6.35 1.94 4.24
C VAL A 229 7.22 2.03 5.50
N ASN A 230 6.61 2.09 6.69
CA ASN A 230 7.34 2.38 7.93
C ASN A 230 8.37 1.29 8.23
N GLN A 231 8.00 0.01 8.07
CA GLN A 231 8.93 -1.08 8.36
C GLN A 231 9.96 -1.25 7.23
N ASN A 232 9.56 -1.04 5.97
CA ASN A 232 10.43 -1.24 4.81
C ASN A 232 11.46 -0.12 4.66
N LEU A 233 11.11 1.15 4.88
CA LEU A 233 12.09 2.25 4.92
C LEU A 233 13.04 2.13 6.12
N GLY A 234 12.54 1.60 7.25
CA GLY A 234 13.38 1.20 8.36
C GLY A 234 14.39 0.12 7.96
N ILE A 235 13.97 -0.90 7.20
CA ILE A 235 14.85 -1.94 6.65
C ILE A 235 15.87 -1.36 5.66
N VAL A 236 15.46 -0.46 4.77
CA VAL A 236 16.38 0.24 3.85
C VAL A 236 17.47 0.97 4.65
N LEU A 237 17.09 1.73 5.68
CA LEU A 237 18.06 2.46 6.51
C LEU A 237 18.98 1.53 7.30
N ILE A 238 18.45 0.44 7.87
CA ILE A 238 19.24 -0.61 8.51
C ILE A 238 20.27 -1.14 7.50
N SER A 239 19.84 -1.48 6.29
CA SER A 239 20.69 -2.08 5.26
C SER A 239 21.82 -1.15 4.79
N LEU A 240 21.53 0.15 4.66
CA LEU A 240 22.53 1.15 4.28
C LEU A 240 23.57 1.40 5.39
N LEU A 241 23.12 1.55 6.65
CA LEU A 241 24.00 1.85 7.79
C LEU A 241 24.84 0.64 8.21
N TYR A 242 24.20 -0.52 8.40
CA TYR A 242 24.87 -1.73 8.85
C TYR A 242 25.63 -2.44 7.73
N GLY A 243 25.22 -2.23 6.49
CA GLY A 243 25.98 -2.66 5.32
C GLY A 243 27.16 -1.74 4.98
N GLU A 244 27.33 -0.61 5.67
CA GLU A 244 28.47 0.31 5.51
C GLU A 244 28.65 0.78 4.06
N CYS A 245 27.54 0.98 3.35
CA CYS A 245 27.52 1.31 1.92
C CYS A 245 28.26 0.26 1.04
N ASP A 246 28.37 -1.00 1.48
CA ASP A 246 28.83 -2.10 0.66
C ASP A 246 27.65 -2.79 -0.06
N MET A 247 27.72 -2.89 -1.39
CA MET A 247 26.60 -3.37 -2.21
C MET A 247 26.14 -4.78 -1.81
N GLN A 248 27.10 -5.71 -1.67
CA GLN A 248 26.78 -7.08 -1.31
C GLN A 248 26.24 -7.16 0.12
N LYS A 249 26.96 -6.58 1.09
CA LYS A 249 26.55 -6.61 2.50
C LYS A 249 25.18 -5.97 2.72
N SER A 250 24.92 -4.83 2.08
CA SER A 250 23.65 -4.11 2.21
C SER A 250 22.49 -4.87 1.57
N ILE A 251 22.64 -5.41 0.35
CA ILE A 251 21.59 -6.25 -0.27
C ILE A 251 21.32 -7.49 0.57
N GLU A 252 22.36 -8.16 1.09
CA GLU A 252 22.19 -9.32 1.97
C GLU A 252 21.43 -8.98 3.25
N ILE A 253 21.74 -7.85 3.90
CA ILE A 253 21.02 -7.42 5.11
C ILE A 253 19.56 -7.12 4.77
N SER A 254 19.30 -6.42 3.66
CA SER A 254 17.93 -6.09 3.23
C SER A 254 17.12 -7.35 2.96
N LEU A 255 17.67 -8.28 2.18
CA LEU A 255 17.04 -9.58 1.89
C LEU A 255 16.77 -10.36 3.18
N LYS A 256 17.76 -10.46 4.08
CA LYS A 256 17.62 -11.19 5.35
C LYS A 256 16.59 -10.56 6.28
N CYS A 257 16.27 -9.27 6.13
CA CYS A 257 15.22 -8.62 6.90
C CYS A 257 13.80 -9.07 6.52
N GLY A 258 13.57 -9.60 5.31
CA GLY A 258 12.24 -10.01 4.87
C GLY A 258 11.30 -8.84 4.58
N PHE A 259 10.00 -9.13 4.56
CA PHE A 259 8.93 -8.23 4.11
C PHE A 259 8.98 -7.98 2.60
N ASP A 260 9.19 -6.74 2.18
CA ASP A 260 9.08 -6.29 0.80
C ASP A 260 10.47 -6.32 0.14
N THR A 261 10.97 -7.54 -0.09
CA THR A 261 12.42 -7.76 -0.28
C THR A 261 12.93 -7.31 -1.62
N ASP A 262 12.18 -7.47 -2.71
CA ASP A 262 12.57 -6.91 -4.01
C ASP A 262 12.74 -5.41 -3.93
N CYS A 263 11.76 -4.72 -3.35
CA CYS A 263 11.69 -3.28 -3.32
C CYS A 263 12.76 -2.66 -2.40
N THR A 264 12.95 -3.25 -1.21
CA THR A 264 13.97 -2.78 -0.26
C THR A 264 15.39 -3.07 -0.77
N CYS A 265 15.64 -4.25 -1.35
CA CYS A 265 16.92 -4.56 -1.98
C CYS A 265 17.19 -3.65 -3.19
N ALA A 266 16.18 -3.39 -4.03
CA ALA A 266 16.26 -2.52 -5.20
C ALA A 266 16.65 -1.10 -4.81
N THR A 267 15.93 -0.50 -3.86
CA THR A 267 16.20 0.87 -3.36
C THR A 267 17.61 0.98 -2.76
N VAL A 268 18.01 0.00 -1.93
CA VAL A 268 19.36 -0.07 -1.34
C VAL A 268 20.42 -0.16 -2.43
N GLY A 269 20.21 -1.02 -3.42
CA GLY A 269 21.09 -1.20 -4.57
C GLY A 269 21.22 0.09 -5.39
N ALA A 270 20.11 0.77 -5.65
CA ALA A 270 20.09 2.01 -6.41
C ALA A 270 20.88 3.13 -5.71
N ILE A 271 20.65 3.36 -4.41
CA ILE A 271 21.37 4.39 -3.64
C ILE A 271 22.87 4.13 -3.62
N ILE A 272 23.29 2.88 -3.32
CA ILE A 272 24.71 2.51 -3.33
C ILE A 272 25.30 2.64 -4.74
N GLY A 273 24.52 2.28 -5.76
CA GLY A 273 24.84 2.44 -7.17
C GLY A 273 25.10 3.90 -7.56
N ILE A 274 24.25 4.83 -7.14
CA ILE A 274 24.46 6.27 -7.33
C ILE A 274 25.74 6.72 -6.62
N ILE A 275 25.96 6.29 -5.37
CA ILE A 275 27.12 6.72 -4.58
C ILE A 275 28.44 6.25 -5.24
N LYS A 276 28.52 4.97 -5.60
CA LYS A 276 29.75 4.32 -6.08
C LYS A 276 29.99 4.45 -7.58
N GLY A 277 28.94 4.45 -8.39
CA GLY A 277 29.01 4.26 -9.84
C GLY A 277 29.17 2.79 -10.23
N TYR A 278 28.69 2.43 -11.41
CA TYR A 278 28.68 1.06 -11.93
C TYR A 278 30.08 0.45 -12.00
N LYS A 279 31.07 1.20 -12.51
CA LYS A 279 32.46 0.72 -12.63
C LYS A 279 33.06 0.24 -11.31
N ALA A 280 32.66 0.86 -10.19
CA ALA A 280 33.17 0.51 -8.87
C ALA A 280 32.54 -0.77 -8.27
N LEU A 281 31.51 -1.34 -8.91
CA LEU A 281 30.88 -2.59 -8.46
C LEU A 281 31.72 -3.84 -8.79
N GLY A 282 32.69 -3.73 -9.72
CA GLY A 282 33.59 -4.81 -10.09
C GLY A 282 32.83 -6.08 -10.51
N ASN A 283 33.11 -7.21 -9.84
CA ASN A 283 32.47 -8.49 -10.16
C ASN A 283 30.96 -8.50 -9.91
N LEU A 284 30.46 -7.69 -8.97
CA LEU A 284 29.02 -7.57 -8.71
C LEU A 284 28.28 -6.97 -9.92
N GLY A 285 28.98 -6.18 -10.74
CA GLY A 285 28.47 -5.61 -12.00
C GLY A 285 28.20 -6.64 -13.11
N ASN A 286 28.55 -7.92 -12.91
CA ASN A 286 28.32 -8.98 -13.89
C ASN A 286 27.41 -10.10 -13.37
N LEU A 287 26.71 -9.88 -12.24
CA LEU A 287 25.81 -10.87 -11.65
C LEU A 287 24.50 -11.01 -12.42
N ILE A 288 24.07 -9.93 -13.06
CA ILE A 288 22.95 -9.93 -14.01
C ILE A 288 23.43 -9.38 -15.35
N ASN A 289 22.77 -9.78 -16.43
CA ASN A 289 23.05 -9.24 -17.76
C ASN A 289 22.55 -7.79 -17.86
N ASP A 290 23.01 -7.06 -18.86
CA ASP A 290 22.49 -5.73 -19.22
C ASP A 290 21.10 -5.84 -19.85
N TYR A 291 20.11 -6.17 -19.02
CA TYR A 291 18.75 -6.48 -19.44
C TYR A 291 17.74 -6.31 -18.28
N PHE A 292 16.53 -5.87 -18.60
CA PHE A 292 15.37 -5.90 -17.70
C PHE A 292 14.10 -6.34 -18.45
N VAL A 293 13.05 -6.72 -17.72
CA VAL A 293 11.74 -7.06 -18.32
C VAL A 293 10.77 -5.92 -18.05
N CYS A 294 10.07 -5.45 -19.10
CA CYS A 294 8.96 -4.52 -18.94
C CYS A 294 7.60 -5.24 -18.97
N GLY A 295 6.82 -5.11 -17.89
CA GLY A 295 5.53 -5.80 -17.70
C GLY A 295 4.29 -5.00 -18.15
N ILE A 296 4.49 -3.79 -18.69
CA ILE A 296 3.41 -2.84 -19.05
C ILE A 296 3.53 -2.36 -20.50
N ASP A 297 2.53 -1.62 -20.99
CA ASP A 297 2.45 -1.18 -22.40
C ASP A 297 3.27 0.11 -22.65
N VAL A 298 4.58 0.02 -22.41
CA VAL A 298 5.54 1.09 -22.72
C VAL A 298 6.46 0.64 -23.84
N VAL A 299 6.41 1.34 -24.98
CA VAL A 299 7.25 1.04 -26.14
C VAL A 299 8.65 1.60 -25.92
N ARG A 300 9.67 0.75 -26.05
CA ARG A 300 11.08 1.10 -25.86
C ARG A 300 11.92 0.61 -27.03
N ASP A 301 13.01 1.33 -27.31
CA ASP A 301 13.97 0.92 -28.34
C ASP A 301 14.76 -0.32 -27.90
N THR A 302 15.09 -0.39 -26.61
CA THR A 302 15.82 -1.49 -25.99
C THR A 302 15.41 -1.69 -24.52
N GLU A 303 15.59 -2.91 -24.04
CA GLU A 303 15.49 -3.30 -22.64
C GLU A 303 16.87 -3.42 -21.97
N SER A 304 17.85 -2.60 -22.39
CA SER A 304 19.19 -2.52 -21.78
C SER A 304 19.20 -1.54 -20.60
N ILE A 305 19.78 -1.97 -19.48
CA ILE A 305 19.97 -1.15 -18.27
C ILE A 305 20.90 0.04 -18.57
N TYR A 306 21.93 -0.17 -19.38
CA TYR A 306 22.83 0.90 -19.81
C TYR A 306 22.16 1.90 -20.75
N ASP A 307 21.30 1.44 -21.66
CA ASP A 307 20.52 2.33 -22.52
C ASP A 307 19.50 3.16 -21.73
N LEU A 308 18.84 2.55 -20.73
CA LEU A 308 18.02 3.27 -19.75
C LEU A 308 18.82 4.35 -19.04
N ALA A 309 20.06 4.04 -18.59
CA ALA A 309 20.92 5.02 -17.95
C ALA A 309 21.27 6.20 -18.86
N LYS A 310 21.53 5.96 -20.16
CA LYS A 310 21.77 7.03 -21.13
C LYS A 310 20.52 7.88 -21.35
N GLU A 311 19.36 7.25 -21.45
CA GLU A 311 18.07 7.91 -21.64
C GLU A 311 17.74 8.85 -20.48
N THR A 312 17.83 8.36 -19.24
CA THR A 312 17.55 9.19 -18.05
C THR A 312 18.63 10.24 -17.83
N SER A 313 19.88 9.96 -18.22
CA SER A 313 20.94 10.98 -18.23
C SER A 313 20.64 12.09 -19.23
N ALA A 314 20.12 11.75 -20.42
CA ALA A 314 19.71 12.75 -21.41
C ALA A 314 18.52 13.58 -20.91
N LEU A 315 17.55 12.97 -20.20
CA LEU A 315 16.47 13.72 -19.54
C LEU A 315 17.01 14.68 -18.48
N ALA A 316 17.97 14.26 -17.65
CA ALA A 316 18.58 15.12 -16.64
C ALA A 316 19.32 16.31 -17.28
N LEU A 317 20.12 16.07 -18.33
CA LEU A 317 20.91 17.10 -19.00
C LEU A 317 20.08 18.10 -19.81
N ASN A 318 18.95 17.66 -20.36
CA ASN A 318 18.04 18.51 -21.12
C ASN A 318 17.00 19.21 -20.24
N MET A 319 17.02 18.98 -18.92
CA MET A 319 16.11 19.63 -18.00
C MET A 319 16.31 21.15 -18.04
N PRO A 320 15.24 21.94 -18.25
CA PRO A 320 15.33 23.39 -18.23
C PRO A 320 15.85 23.92 -16.90
N GLU A 321 16.53 25.07 -16.91
CA GLU A 321 17.01 25.73 -15.68
C GLU A 321 15.88 26.02 -14.69
N THR A 322 14.66 26.24 -15.21
CA THR A 322 13.45 26.45 -14.44
C THR A 322 12.35 25.52 -14.94
N VAL A 323 11.80 24.71 -14.02
CA VAL A 323 10.61 23.88 -14.27
C VAL A 323 9.50 24.35 -13.33
N SER A 324 8.31 24.66 -13.85
CA SER A 324 7.16 25.03 -13.04
C SER A 324 6.20 23.85 -12.87
N LEU A 325 6.35 23.13 -11.75
CA LEU A 325 5.40 22.10 -11.36
C LEU A 325 4.21 22.69 -10.59
N LYS A 326 3.01 22.16 -10.81
CA LYS A 326 1.77 22.58 -10.14
C LYS A 326 1.22 21.44 -9.29
N ALA A 327 1.77 21.29 -8.09
CA ALA A 327 1.28 20.35 -7.09
C ALA A 327 -0.03 20.85 -6.46
N ILE A 328 -0.99 19.93 -6.30
CA ILE A 328 -2.23 20.16 -5.53
C ILE A 328 -2.15 19.32 -4.26
N TYR A 329 -2.16 19.99 -3.11
CA TYR A 329 -2.13 19.33 -1.81
C TYR A 329 -3.54 19.08 -1.26
N PRO A 330 -3.75 17.98 -0.52
CA PRO A 330 -5.07 17.66 0.01
C PRO A 330 -5.50 18.70 1.04
N THR A 331 -6.69 19.27 0.82
CA THR A 331 -7.41 20.09 1.79
C THR A 331 -8.70 19.40 2.22
N LYS A 332 -9.24 19.81 3.38
CA LYS A 332 -10.55 19.35 3.83
C LYS A 332 -11.64 19.70 2.81
N GLU A 333 -11.61 20.92 2.28
CA GLU A 333 -12.61 21.41 1.32
C GLU A 333 -12.60 20.59 0.02
N GLY A 334 -11.43 20.28 -0.53
CA GLY A 334 -11.36 19.49 -1.75
C GLY A 334 -11.65 18.00 -1.52
N LEU A 335 -11.47 17.48 -0.31
CA LEU A 335 -11.94 16.14 0.05
C LEU A 335 -13.47 16.09 0.05
N GLU A 336 -14.12 17.08 0.68
CA GLU A 336 -15.59 17.23 0.67
C GLU A 336 -16.15 17.47 -0.74
N GLU A 337 -15.41 18.18 -1.60
CA GLU A 337 -15.77 18.32 -3.01
C GLU A 337 -15.66 17.00 -3.77
N SER A 338 -14.60 16.23 -3.51
CA SER A 338 -14.41 14.90 -4.12
C SER A 338 -15.51 13.92 -3.69
N TYR A 339 -15.93 13.94 -2.42
CA TYR A 339 -17.07 13.14 -1.97
C TYR A 339 -18.38 13.56 -2.63
N ARG A 340 -18.62 14.86 -2.81
CA ARG A 340 -19.81 15.35 -3.52
C ARG A 340 -19.82 15.02 -5.01
N ALA A 341 -18.65 14.76 -5.61
CA ALA A 341 -18.53 14.35 -7.01
C ALA A 341 -18.92 12.88 -7.24
N ILE A 342 -19.01 12.07 -6.19
CA ILE A 342 -19.43 10.67 -6.25
C ILE A 342 -20.75 10.45 -5.51
N SER A 343 -21.52 9.44 -5.90
CA SER A 343 -22.72 9.03 -5.16
C SER A 343 -22.35 8.06 -4.04
N PRO A 344 -22.81 8.27 -2.79
CA PRO A 344 -22.61 7.31 -1.72
C PRO A 344 -23.47 6.07 -1.93
N VAL A 345 -23.02 4.96 -1.35
CA VAL A 345 -23.81 3.75 -1.15
C VAL A 345 -24.69 3.93 0.07
N LYS A 346 -26.00 3.82 -0.10
CA LYS A 346 -26.96 3.91 1.00
C LYS A 346 -27.20 2.54 1.62
N TRP A 347 -26.94 2.43 2.91
CA TRP A 347 -27.17 1.22 3.69
C TRP A 347 -28.29 1.44 4.71
N ASN A 348 -29.36 0.69 4.60
CA ASN A 348 -30.42 0.64 5.60
C ASN A 348 -30.01 -0.35 6.69
N ILE A 349 -29.95 0.11 7.94
CA ILE A 349 -29.52 -0.70 9.08
C ILE A 349 -30.73 -1.06 9.97
N TYR A 350 -30.74 -2.31 10.44
CA TYR A 350 -31.74 -2.87 11.34
C TYR A 350 -31.04 -3.54 12.53
N GLY A 351 -31.58 -3.37 13.74
CA GLY A 351 -30.93 -3.73 15.01
C GLY A 351 -30.44 -2.48 15.77
N PRO A 352 -29.46 -2.60 16.67
CA PRO A 352 -28.74 -3.84 17.04
C PRO A 352 -29.66 -4.87 17.70
N TYR A 353 -29.41 -6.14 17.42
CA TYR A 353 -30.06 -7.29 18.06
C TYR A 353 -29.07 -7.95 19.00
N TYR A 354 -29.49 -8.26 20.21
CA TYR A 354 -28.68 -8.96 21.18
C TYR A 354 -29.58 -9.69 22.16
N ASP A 355 -29.03 -10.74 22.76
CA ASP A 355 -29.70 -11.51 23.78
C ASP A 355 -28.90 -11.49 25.08
N GLN A 356 -29.56 -11.85 26.17
CA GLN A 356 -28.88 -12.14 27.42
C GLN A 356 -27.99 -13.37 27.21
N LEU A 357 -26.72 -13.29 27.60
CA LEU A 357 -25.89 -14.49 27.68
C LEU A 357 -26.52 -15.48 28.66
N ASP A 358 -26.82 -16.70 28.20
CA ASP A 358 -27.40 -17.75 29.05
C ASP A 358 -26.43 -18.93 29.16
N LEU A 359 -25.74 -19.01 30.31
CA LEU A 359 -24.84 -20.11 30.61
C LEU A 359 -25.48 -21.03 31.65
N PRO A 360 -25.50 -22.36 31.42
CA PRO A 360 -25.97 -23.30 32.43
C PRO A 360 -25.06 -23.25 33.65
N MET A 361 -25.65 -23.37 34.84
CA MET A 361 -24.90 -23.44 36.09
C MET A 361 -23.99 -24.69 36.08
N ASP A 362 -22.69 -24.51 36.28
CA ASP A 362 -21.78 -25.65 36.42
C ASP A 362 -22.07 -26.35 37.76
N PRO A 363 -22.46 -27.65 37.72
CA PRO A 363 -22.88 -28.39 38.91
C PRO A 363 -21.76 -28.60 39.94
N ASN A 364 -20.50 -28.34 39.59
CA ASN A 364 -19.37 -28.43 40.50
C ASN A 364 -19.24 -27.22 41.44
N TYR A 365 -19.97 -26.13 41.18
CA TYR A 365 -19.90 -24.90 41.97
C TYR A 365 -21.22 -24.62 42.71
N PRO A 366 -21.18 -23.97 43.88
CA PRO A 366 -22.39 -23.55 44.58
C PRO A 366 -23.15 -22.48 43.78
N SER A 367 -24.46 -22.38 44.00
CA SER A 367 -25.27 -21.31 43.43
C SER A 367 -24.66 -19.93 43.76
N PRO A 368 -24.53 -19.02 42.77
CA PRO A 368 -23.98 -17.69 42.99
C PRO A 368 -24.86 -16.83 43.90
N HIS A 369 -26.14 -17.20 44.03
CA HIS A 369 -27.12 -16.51 44.85
C HIS A 369 -27.78 -17.46 45.84
N GLY A 370 -28.35 -16.89 46.90
CA GLY A 370 -29.12 -17.63 47.90
C GLY A 370 -30.36 -18.32 47.33
N GLU A 371 -30.90 -19.28 48.09
CA GLU A 371 -32.08 -20.07 47.70
C GLU A 371 -33.28 -19.16 47.36
N GLY A 372 -33.91 -19.41 46.21
CA GLY A 372 -35.05 -18.63 45.71
C GLY A 372 -34.69 -17.37 44.91
N CYS A 373 -33.40 -17.02 44.75
CA CYS A 373 -32.98 -15.93 43.89
C CYS A 373 -33.04 -16.34 42.41
N VAL A 374 -33.66 -15.51 41.57
CA VAL A 374 -33.80 -15.73 40.12
C VAL A 374 -32.76 -14.97 39.29
N LEU A 375 -31.82 -14.29 39.93
CA LEU A 375 -30.77 -13.56 39.22
C LEU A 375 -29.84 -14.55 38.51
N PRO A 376 -29.44 -14.25 37.26
CA PRO A 376 -28.44 -15.05 36.57
C PRO A 376 -27.06 -14.85 37.21
N ASP A 377 -26.10 -15.67 36.81
CA ASP A 377 -24.70 -15.52 37.23
C ASP A 377 -24.14 -14.15 36.80
N ILE A 378 -23.17 -13.60 37.55
CA ILE A 378 -22.57 -12.30 37.25
C ILE A 378 -22.00 -12.22 35.82
N VAL A 379 -21.50 -13.34 35.27
CA VAL A 379 -21.02 -13.42 33.88
C VAL A 379 -22.17 -13.13 32.90
N CYS A 380 -23.34 -13.69 33.15
CA CYS A 380 -24.54 -13.48 32.33
C CYS A 380 -25.13 -12.07 32.52
N MET A 381 -24.98 -11.48 33.71
CA MET A 381 -25.47 -10.12 34.00
C MET A 381 -24.72 -9.02 33.24
N VAL A 382 -23.47 -9.26 32.85
CA VAL A 382 -22.59 -8.23 32.25
C VAL A 382 -22.19 -8.53 30.81
N ASN A 383 -22.73 -9.60 30.21
CA ASN A 383 -22.46 -9.97 28.83
C ASN A 383 -23.76 -10.20 28.05
N ASN A 384 -23.75 -9.70 26.83
CA ASN A 384 -24.72 -10.06 25.80
C ASN A 384 -24.16 -11.18 24.93
N GLU A 385 -25.04 -11.87 24.21
CA GLU A 385 -24.66 -12.81 23.16
C GLU A 385 -25.28 -12.43 21.81
N ALA A 386 -24.53 -12.69 20.74
CA ALA A 386 -24.99 -12.56 19.37
C ALA A 386 -24.37 -13.66 18.51
N PHE A 387 -25.19 -14.35 17.73
CA PHE A 387 -24.82 -15.57 17.01
C PHE A 387 -25.17 -15.47 15.53
N LEU A 388 -24.31 -16.02 14.68
CA LEU A 388 -24.46 -15.92 13.23
C LEU A 388 -25.57 -16.82 12.72
N GLU A 389 -25.79 -17.95 13.38
CA GLU A 389 -26.84 -18.94 13.12
C GLU A 389 -28.23 -18.49 13.60
N ARG A 390 -28.30 -17.50 14.50
CA ARG A 390 -29.57 -17.04 15.08
C ARG A 390 -30.40 -16.27 14.06
N GLU A 391 -31.66 -16.61 13.88
CA GLU A 391 -32.56 -15.77 13.09
C GLU A 391 -32.99 -14.55 13.91
N TYR A 392 -32.73 -13.35 13.37
CA TYR A 392 -33.15 -12.09 13.95
C TYR A 392 -34.34 -11.56 13.16
N GLU A 393 -35.48 -11.39 13.82
CA GLU A 393 -36.68 -10.85 13.17
C GLU A 393 -36.44 -9.39 12.77
N LYS A 394 -36.59 -9.10 11.49
CA LYS A 394 -36.33 -7.76 10.93
C LYS A 394 -37.40 -6.79 11.43
N GLY A 395 -36.99 -5.88 12.31
CA GLY A 395 -37.84 -4.79 12.81
C GLY A 395 -37.92 -3.59 11.86
N GLU A 396 -38.27 -2.43 12.43
CA GLU A 396 -38.22 -1.15 11.72
C GLU A 396 -36.78 -0.74 11.39
N LYS A 397 -36.61 0.09 10.35
CA LYS A 397 -35.29 0.65 10.01
C LYS A 397 -34.81 1.52 11.18
N ALA A 398 -33.63 1.21 11.70
CA ALA A 398 -33.02 1.98 12.77
C ALA A 398 -32.45 3.31 12.25
N PHE A 399 -31.63 3.25 11.20
CA PHE A 399 -31.01 4.42 10.57
C PHE A 399 -30.47 4.06 9.17
N GLU A 400 -29.96 5.06 8.46
CA GLU A 400 -29.32 4.94 7.15
C GLU A 400 -27.87 5.41 7.26
N ILE A 401 -26.94 4.67 6.66
CA ILE A 401 -25.53 5.05 6.53
C ILE A 401 -25.29 5.40 5.06
N GLU A 402 -24.69 6.57 4.81
CA GLU A 402 -24.13 6.93 3.50
C GLU A 402 -22.65 6.55 3.46
N ALA A 403 -22.33 5.39 2.91
CA ALA A 403 -20.97 4.92 2.73
C ALA A 403 -20.43 5.43 1.38
N TYR A 404 -19.52 6.39 1.39
CA TYR A 404 -18.80 6.84 0.18
C TYR A 404 -17.67 5.86 -0.22
N GLU A 405 -17.52 4.79 0.57
CA GLU A 405 -16.45 3.81 0.55
C GLU A 405 -16.99 2.39 0.32
N ASP A 406 -16.09 1.42 0.16
CA ASP A 406 -16.45 0.01 0.33
C ASP A 406 -16.74 -0.31 1.81
N PHE A 407 -16.30 0.55 2.73
CA PHE A 407 -16.40 0.40 4.17
C PHE A 407 -17.75 0.89 4.74
N ILE A 408 -18.33 0.14 5.68
CA ILE A 408 -19.58 0.48 6.37
C ILE A 408 -19.24 0.90 7.81
N GLU A 409 -19.35 2.20 8.11
CA GLU A 409 -18.94 2.81 9.39
C GLU A 409 -19.97 2.60 10.50
N LEU A 410 -20.20 1.35 10.90
CA LEU A 410 -21.23 1.02 11.89
C LEU A 410 -20.93 1.52 13.30
N ASP A 411 -19.65 1.56 13.71
CA ASP A 411 -19.24 1.99 15.06
C ASP A 411 -19.54 3.48 15.32
N ASP A 412 -19.67 4.31 14.28
CA ASP A 412 -20.04 5.73 14.41
C ASP A 412 -21.54 5.94 14.67
N TYR A 413 -22.37 4.93 14.35
CA TYR A 413 -23.82 4.99 14.47
C TYR A 413 -24.35 4.11 15.61
N ILE A 414 -23.72 2.97 15.88
CA ILE A 414 -24.07 2.07 16.99
C ILE A 414 -23.04 2.24 18.10
N THR A 415 -23.28 3.20 18.99
CA THR A 415 -22.40 3.47 20.14
C THR A 415 -22.62 2.51 21.33
N MET A 416 -23.43 1.46 21.14
CA MET A 416 -23.73 0.48 22.19
C MET A 416 -22.49 -0.36 22.49
N GLU A 417 -22.12 -0.45 23.77
CA GLU A 417 -21.08 -1.36 24.23
C GLU A 417 -21.65 -2.78 24.40
N GLY A 418 -20.87 -3.80 24.02
CA GLY A 418 -21.25 -5.20 24.14
C GLY A 418 -21.44 -5.90 22.80
N GLN A 419 -21.84 -7.17 22.86
CA GLN A 419 -22.04 -8.00 21.68
C GLN A 419 -23.41 -7.75 21.05
N TYR A 420 -23.47 -7.70 19.72
CA TYR A 420 -24.73 -7.60 18.97
C TYR A 420 -24.60 -8.13 17.55
N ALA A 421 -25.75 -8.32 16.91
CA ALA A 421 -25.90 -8.50 15.48
C ALA A 421 -26.63 -7.30 14.87
N CYS A 422 -26.38 -7.00 13.60
CA CYS A 422 -27.21 -6.08 12.83
C CYS A 422 -27.43 -6.63 11.41
N LEU A 423 -28.49 -6.15 10.78
CA LEU A 423 -28.76 -6.42 9.36
C LEU A 423 -28.55 -5.11 8.60
N ALA A 424 -27.80 -5.17 7.51
CA ALA A 424 -27.53 -4.06 6.61
C ALA A 424 -28.03 -4.41 5.21
N GLU A 425 -28.76 -3.50 4.57
CA GLU A 425 -29.30 -3.73 3.23
C GLU A 425 -29.02 -2.55 2.30
N THR A 426 -28.69 -2.86 1.06
CA THR A 426 -28.50 -1.90 -0.02
C THR A 426 -28.93 -2.53 -1.36
N LYS A 427 -28.93 -1.75 -2.43
CA LYS A 427 -29.18 -2.23 -3.78
C LYS A 427 -28.05 -1.83 -4.71
N VAL A 428 -27.74 -2.73 -5.65
CA VAL A 428 -26.81 -2.45 -6.74
C VAL A 428 -27.50 -2.63 -8.09
N VAL A 429 -27.37 -1.63 -8.95
CA VAL A 429 -27.85 -1.66 -10.33
C VAL A 429 -26.71 -2.06 -11.23
N SER A 430 -26.90 -3.19 -11.93
CA SER A 430 -25.96 -3.67 -12.96
C SER A 430 -26.47 -3.28 -14.36
N PRO A 431 -25.61 -2.76 -15.26
CA PRO A 431 -26.03 -2.42 -16.62
C PRO A 431 -26.37 -3.66 -17.48
N GLU A 432 -25.88 -4.83 -17.10
CA GLU A 432 -26.04 -6.10 -17.80
C GLU A 432 -26.04 -7.30 -16.82
N ASP A 433 -26.42 -8.47 -17.32
CA ASP A 433 -26.21 -9.72 -16.59
C ASP A 433 -24.70 -10.02 -16.60
N LYS A 434 -24.07 -10.09 -15.43
CA LYS A 434 -22.64 -10.36 -15.34
C LYS A 434 -22.25 -11.08 -14.07
N LYS A 435 -21.20 -11.89 -14.20
CA LYS A 435 -20.49 -12.50 -13.08
C LYS A 435 -19.44 -11.52 -12.58
N VAL A 436 -19.32 -11.39 -11.26
CA VAL A 436 -18.33 -10.52 -10.61
C VAL A 436 -17.72 -11.22 -9.40
N TRP A 437 -16.54 -10.76 -8.99
CA TRP A 437 -15.98 -11.10 -7.69
C TRP A 437 -16.60 -10.19 -6.63
N LEU A 438 -17.18 -10.80 -5.59
CA LEU A 438 -17.52 -10.13 -4.35
C LEU A 438 -16.30 -10.17 -3.44
N ILE A 439 -15.84 -9.02 -2.97
CA ILE A 439 -14.69 -8.85 -2.09
C ILE A 439 -15.18 -8.33 -0.74
N VAL A 440 -14.72 -8.92 0.35
CA VAL A 440 -15.18 -8.62 1.70
C VAL A 440 -14.00 -8.47 2.67
N GLY A 441 -14.02 -7.38 3.42
CA GLY A 441 -13.22 -7.19 4.62
C GLY A 441 -14.11 -7.27 5.86
N ASN A 442 -13.66 -7.98 6.89
CA ASN A 442 -14.43 -8.19 8.11
C ASN A 442 -13.50 -8.32 9.32
N SER A 443 -13.89 -7.75 10.46
CA SER A 443 -13.25 -8.03 11.76
C SER A 443 -13.92 -9.17 12.54
N ASP A 444 -15.16 -9.51 12.17
CA ASP A 444 -16.00 -10.47 12.87
C ASP A 444 -16.93 -11.23 11.90
N GLY A 445 -17.84 -12.06 12.43
CA GLY A 445 -18.70 -12.95 11.65
C GLY A 445 -19.73 -12.20 10.81
N PHE A 446 -19.98 -12.72 9.60
CA PHE A 446 -20.93 -12.13 8.65
C PHE A 446 -21.59 -13.16 7.74
N SER A 447 -22.74 -12.80 7.17
CA SER A 447 -23.46 -13.56 6.14
C SER A 447 -24.01 -12.60 5.08
N ILE A 448 -23.75 -12.86 3.80
CA ILE A 448 -24.18 -12.01 2.67
C ILE A 448 -25.13 -12.81 1.78
N SER A 449 -26.23 -12.16 1.42
CA SER A 449 -27.19 -12.64 0.43
C SER A 449 -27.32 -11.65 -0.72
N VAL A 450 -27.42 -12.18 -1.94
CA VAL A 450 -27.69 -11.43 -3.17
C VAL A 450 -29.00 -11.94 -3.76
N ASN A 451 -29.96 -11.05 -3.98
CA ASN A 451 -31.30 -11.40 -4.49
C ASN A 451 -32.00 -12.51 -3.66
N GLY A 452 -31.78 -12.49 -2.34
CA GLY A 452 -32.33 -13.47 -1.38
C GLY A 452 -31.57 -14.80 -1.30
N GLU A 453 -30.55 -15.03 -2.13
CA GLU A 453 -29.70 -16.22 -2.06
C GLU A 453 -28.43 -15.95 -1.24
N LYS A 454 -28.15 -16.77 -0.22
CA LYS A 454 -26.93 -16.66 0.59
C LYS A 454 -25.70 -17.06 -0.24
N VAL A 455 -24.80 -16.11 -0.48
CA VAL A 455 -23.62 -16.29 -1.35
C VAL A 455 -22.31 -16.47 -0.57
N LEU A 456 -22.24 -15.98 0.67
CA LEU A 456 -21.02 -16.07 1.49
C LEU A 456 -21.37 -15.96 2.98
N GLU A 457 -20.77 -16.81 3.80
CA GLU A 457 -20.91 -16.78 5.26
C GLU A 457 -19.60 -17.20 5.92
N LYS A 458 -19.20 -16.45 6.94
CA LYS A 458 -17.99 -16.71 7.73
C LYS A 458 -18.26 -16.38 9.18
N ASP A 459 -18.10 -17.36 10.05
CA ASP A 459 -18.06 -17.15 11.49
C ASP A 459 -16.60 -17.13 11.95
N GLU A 460 -15.96 -15.96 11.91
CA GLU A 460 -14.57 -15.79 12.29
C GLU A 460 -14.32 -14.42 12.92
N ILE A 461 -13.29 -14.32 13.75
CA ILE A 461 -12.77 -13.05 14.28
C ILE A 461 -11.35 -12.90 13.76
N ARG A 462 -11.09 -11.82 13.04
CA ARG A 462 -9.79 -11.53 12.42
C ARG A 462 -9.48 -10.05 12.48
N LEU A 463 -8.21 -9.70 12.30
CA LEU A 463 -7.86 -8.32 11.96
C LEU A 463 -8.58 -7.95 10.66
N TRP A 464 -9.24 -6.79 10.64
CA TRP A 464 -9.82 -6.30 9.41
C TRP A 464 -8.74 -5.97 8.39
N THR A 465 -8.89 -6.55 7.21
CA THR A 465 -8.24 -6.11 5.98
C THR A 465 -9.31 -6.10 4.89
N PRO A 466 -9.20 -5.23 3.87
CA PRO A 466 -10.24 -5.10 2.83
C PRO A 466 -10.45 -6.35 1.97
N TYR A 467 -9.57 -7.35 2.07
CA TYR A 467 -9.55 -8.55 1.21
C TYR A 467 -9.63 -9.87 2.00
N ASN A 468 -10.16 -9.87 3.23
CA ASN A 468 -10.21 -11.07 4.08
C ASN A 468 -10.95 -12.25 3.42
N ASN A 469 -12.02 -11.97 2.67
CA ASN A 469 -12.87 -12.98 2.06
C ASN A 469 -13.32 -12.58 0.65
N PHE A 470 -13.69 -13.57 -0.17
CA PHE A 470 -14.20 -13.35 -1.52
C PHE A 470 -15.04 -14.53 -2.01
N CYS A 471 -15.95 -14.27 -2.96
CA CYS A 471 -16.66 -15.29 -3.73
C CYS A 471 -17.08 -14.76 -5.11
N LEU A 472 -17.60 -15.64 -5.97
CA LEU A 472 -18.21 -15.24 -7.24
C LEU A 472 -19.71 -15.06 -7.03
N VAL A 473 -20.28 -14.00 -7.60
CA VAL A 473 -21.71 -13.74 -7.60
C VAL A 473 -22.19 -13.37 -9.00
N ASP A 474 -23.42 -13.77 -9.33
CA ASP A 474 -24.09 -13.42 -10.57
C ASP A 474 -25.04 -12.25 -10.32
N LEU A 475 -24.76 -11.10 -10.94
CA LEU A 475 -25.63 -9.93 -10.93
C LEU A 475 -26.53 -9.95 -12.16
N LYS A 476 -27.81 -9.67 -11.96
CA LYS A 476 -28.79 -9.49 -13.04
C LYS A 476 -28.75 -8.05 -13.52
N LYS A 477 -29.05 -7.85 -14.80
CA LYS A 477 -29.32 -6.53 -15.35
C LYS A 477 -30.45 -5.85 -14.57
N GLY A 478 -30.24 -4.61 -14.15
CA GLY A 478 -31.15 -3.87 -13.28
C GLY A 478 -30.77 -3.99 -11.81
N GLU A 479 -31.76 -3.81 -10.93
CA GLU A 479 -31.57 -3.85 -9.48
C GLU A 479 -31.24 -5.26 -8.97
N ASN A 480 -30.30 -5.33 -8.04
CA ASN A 480 -29.97 -6.51 -7.26
C ASN A 480 -29.99 -6.14 -5.77
N ASP A 481 -30.75 -6.89 -4.98
CA ASP A 481 -30.83 -6.70 -3.54
C ASP A 481 -29.60 -7.30 -2.86
N ILE A 482 -28.96 -6.53 -1.98
CA ILE A 482 -27.85 -7.01 -1.16
C ILE A 482 -28.26 -6.91 0.31
N SER A 483 -28.19 -8.03 1.02
CA SER A 483 -28.45 -8.11 2.46
C SER A 483 -27.25 -8.70 3.16
N VAL A 484 -26.83 -8.07 4.25
CA VAL A 484 -25.69 -8.49 5.05
C VAL A 484 -26.11 -8.61 6.50
N LYS A 485 -25.93 -9.78 7.09
CA LYS A 485 -25.98 -9.97 8.53
C LYS A 485 -24.56 -9.84 9.09
N LEU A 486 -24.41 -9.01 10.11
CA LEU A 486 -23.13 -8.67 10.71
C LEU A 486 -23.16 -8.97 12.21
N LEU A 487 -22.06 -9.49 12.74
CA LEU A 487 -21.84 -9.63 14.17
C LEU A 487 -20.79 -8.65 14.66
N LYS A 488 -20.94 -8.18 15.90
CA LYS A 488 -19.89 -7.54 16.67
C LYS A 488 -19.78 -8.25 18.00
N ARG A 489 -18.70 -9.01 18.20
CA ARG A 489 -18.38 -9.72 19.45
C ARG A 489 -17.15 -9.11 20.15
N THR A 490 -16.45 -8.20 19.46
CA THR A 490 -15.27 -7.52 20.00
C THR A 490 -15.50 -6.01 20.17
N LYS A 491 -14.46 -5.29 20.64
CA LYS A 491 -14.54 -3.86 20.90
C LYS A 491 -14.81 -3.03 19.65
N ASN A 492 -14.14 -3.37 18.54
CA ASN A 492 -14.24 -2.66 17.28
C ASN A 492 -14.95 -3.54 16.24
N PHE A 493 -15.65 -2.91 15.32
CA PHE A 493 -16.30 -3.60 14.22
C PHE A 493 -16.02 -2.90 12.89
N ASP A 494 -15.34 -3.62 12.01
CA ASP A 494 -14.95 -3.14 10.70
C ASP A 494 -15.49 -4.10 9.64
N PHE A 495 -16.29 -3.57 8.70
CA PHE A 495 -16.79 -4.34 7.57
C PHE A 495 -16.70 -3.52 6.29
N SER A 496 -16.26 -4.15 5.22
CA SER A 496 -16.20 -3.55 3.90
C SER A 496 -16.57 -4.54 2.82
N MET A 497 -17.19 -4.07 1.74
CA MET A 497 -17.60 -4.90 0.62
C MET A 497 -17.53 -4.13 -0.69
N GLY A 498 -17.04 -4.78 -1.74
CA GLY A 498 -17.07 -4.22 -3.10
C GLY A 498 -16.99 -5.30 -4.18
N PHE A 499 -17.11 -4.88 -5.43
CA PHE A 499 -17.15 -5.79 -6.58
C PHE A 499 -15.95 -5.59 -7.51
N ARG A 500 -15.28 -6.67 -7.90
CA ARG A 500 -14.26 -6.67 -8.96
C ARG A 500 -14.73 -7.41 -10.20
N ILE A 501 -14.18 -7.01 -11.34
CA ILE A 501 -14.49 -7.62 -12.64
C ILE A 501 -14.09 -9.09 -12.63
N TYR A 502 -14.95 -9.97 -13.16
CA TYR A 502 -14.57 -11.35 -13.43
C TYR A 502 -14.31 -11.55 -14.93
N ASP A 503 -13.03 -11.63 -15.29
CA ASP A 503 -12.54 -11.87 -16.65
C ASP A 503 -11.90 -13.27 -16.79
N LYS A 504 -12.27 -14.18 -15.89
CA LYS A 504 -11.67 -15.52 -15.68
C LYS A 504 -10.32 -15.52 -14.98
N ASN A 505 -9.77 -14.37 -14.60
CA ASN A 505 -8.63 -14.29 -13.69
C ASN A 505 -9.08 -14.22 -12.22
N HIS A 506 -8.13 -14.51 -11.32
CA HIS A 506 -8.31 -14.32 -9.88
C HIS A 506 -8.54 -12.83 -9.56
N TRP A 507 -9.38 -12.52 -8.58
CA TRP A 507 -9.77 -11.14 -8.26
C TRP A 507 -8.58 -10.21 -8.05
N HIS A 508 -7.49 -10.71 -7.46
CA HIS A 508 -6.27 -9.94 -7.21
C HIS A 508 -5.71 -9.29 -8.48
N LYS A 509 -5.90 -9.92 -9.66
CA LYS A 509 -5.43 -9.43 -10.96
C LYS A 509 -6.47 -8.63 -11.75
N THR A 510 -7.59 -8.27 -11.15
CA THR A 510 -8.72 -7.64 -11.85
C THR A 510 -9.06 -6.27 -11.28
N LYS A 511 -9.53 -5.36 -12.12
CA LYS A 511 -9.94 -4.01 -11.71
C LYS A 511 -11.27 -4.06 -10.94
N TRP A 512 -11.52 -3.04 -10.12
CA TRP A 512 -12.82 -2.81 -9.49
C TRP A 512 -13.90 -2.50 -10.53
N CYS A 513 -15.13 -2.92 -10.27
CA CYS A 513 -16.28 -2.49 -11.06
C CYS A 513 -16.56 -1.01 -10.77
N THR A 514 -16.59 -0.20 -11.82
CA THR A 514 -16.92 1.24 -11.74
C THR A 514 -18.20 1.60 -12.49
N ASP A 515 -18.83 0.61 -13.11
CA ASP A 515 -20.06 0.71 -13.89
C ASP A 515 -21.33 0.31 -13.09
N LEU A 516 -21.15 -0.10 -11.83
CA LEU A 516 -22.25 -0.40 -10.91
C LEU A 516 -22.75 0.88 -10.24
N ILE A 517 -24.06 1.02 -10.14
CA ILE A 517 -24.70 2.15 -9.45
C ILE A 517 -25.34 1.63 -8.17
N TYR A 518 -25.03 2.24 -7.04
CA TYR A 518 -25.65 1.91 -5.75
C TYR A 518 -26.86 2.82 -5.53
N VAL A 519 -27.99 2.24 -5.10
CA VAL A 519 -29.28 2.94 -4.99
C VAL A 519 -29.96 2.76 -3.64
#